data_AF-A0A6B9HDP2-F1
#
_entry.id   AF-A0A6B9HDP2-F1
#
_cell.length_a   1.000
_cell.length_b   1.000
_cell.length_c   1.000
_cell.angle_alpha   90.00
_cell.angle_beta   90.00
_cell.angle_gamma   90.00
#
_symmetry.space_group_name_H-M   'P 1'
#
loop_
_entity.id
_entity.type
_entity.pdbx_description
1 polymer ?
#
loop_
_entity_poly.entity_id
_entity_poly.type
_entity_poly.pdbx_seq_one_letter_code
_entity_poly.pdbx_strand_id
1 'polypeptide(L)'
;SWQQLIDDVERIQAAPGLRAEPLLALSTRFPYLPPQQQVEAFKRLFAAAERIPEQGFRIQKKLLLSQRSYSSPQRIFDFAYAMAERRRPDQENFWPELVELLGAVDYERFGLQPPQRERYQALLNRLVHLDPSEQAKLIPPLADRLILSREEAPNLASLALAQQQAHQQIALQQSASVGALAAATRDLPEAERAAGYAAWVDRLRRRESNILSAYVALLQQIRSLPPSQQGASVGALAAATRDLPEAERAVRYAEMRQLALSLSDEQLGMALHRLPLGLTGLPPEQHAHELQLLEPALLRVLPAQRVQAALGLLRCSFQLNDVLSKQVWQRALQLLDGSSEAELLELFSDSRLVSAIESSTMDGGKRRDAINEILVFMERNHVTEPTRAMMYVHMPLLRMSMGPTERLQVALSLLRYSSQLDDVRSKQVWQLTLRLFSNSFATEILEVLSKAREEGVTTTMSDQKWEDAANEISAFTRRSWLNDSSRAIIYAHLPWLRSPNLERPRQQRLEIKSGNVCQTTFPHLP
;
A
#
# COMPACT_ATOMS: atom_id res chain seq x y z
N SER A 1 33.44 -9.16 2.12
CA SER A 1 32.16 -9.75 2.57
C SER A 1 31.23 -8.65 3.08
N TRP A 2 29.92 -8.87 3.24
CA TRP A 2 29.01 -7.84 3.79
C TRP A 2 29.44 -7.34 5.16
N GLN A 3 29.91 -8.26 6.01
CA GLN A 3 30.45 -7.93 7.33
C GLN A 3 31.67 -7.01 7.23
N GLN A 4 32.58 -7.28 6.29
CA GLN A 4 33.75 -6.45 6.08
C GLN A 4 33.41 -5.04 5.59
N LEU A 5 32.33 -4.87 4.81
CA LEU A 5 31.87 -3.53 4.41
C LEU A 5 31.34 -2.73 5.60
N ILE A 6 30.64 -3.38 6.55
CA ILE A 6 30.23 -2.72 7.79
C ILE A 6 31.46 -2.35 8.61
N ASP A 7 32.40 -3.28 8.78
CA ASP A 7 33.63 -3.06 9.53
C ASP A 7 34.46 -1.90 8.91
N ASP A 8 34.52 -1.82 7.58
CA ASP A 8 35.22 -0.74 6.87
C ASP A 8 34.52 0.61 7.03
N VAL A 9 33.18 0.65 7.05
CA VAL A 9 32.41 1.87 7.36
C VAL A 9 32.61 2.29 8.82
N GLU A 10 32.66 1.34 9.76
CA GLU A 10 32.92 1.64 11.17
C GLU A 10 34.36 2.11 11.42
N ARG A 11 35.32 1.68 10.60
CA ARG A 11 36.72 2.15 10.63
C ARG A 11 36.92 3.58 10.14
N ILE A 12 35.91 4.20 9.51
CA ILE A 12 35.97 5.62 9.11
C ILE A 12 36.12 6.46 10.39
N GLN A 13 37.34 6.82 10.76
CA GLN A 13 37.64 7.61 11.97
C GLN A 13 37.18 9.07 11.89
N ALA A 14 36.73 9.51 10.71
CA ALA A 14 36.18 10.84 10.50
C ALA A 14 34.85 11.05 11.27
N ALA A 15 34.31 12.27 11.21
CA ALA A 15 33.09 12.65 11.94
C ALA A 15 31.96 11.61 11.76
N PRO A 16 31.27 11.18 12.83
CA PRO A 16 30.27 10.11 12.79
C PRO A 16 29.18 10.25 11.73
N GLY A 17 28.82 11.50 11.37
CA GLY A 17 27.85 11.79 10.31
C GLY A 17 28.26 11.27 8.92
N LEU A 18 29.56 11.15 8.63
CA LEU A 18 30.07 10.63 7.36
C LEU A 18 29.83 9.12 7.17
N ARG A 19 29.46 8.42 8.24
CA ARG A 19 29.11 6.98 8.20
C ARG A 19 27.66 6.73 7.81
N ALA A 20 26.80 7.74 7.86
CA ALA A 20 25.36 7.58 7.70
C ALA A 20 24.95 7.19 6.27
N GLU A 21 25.48 7.87 5.26
CA GLU A 21 25.21 7.55 3.85
C GLU A 21 25.69 6.14 3.46
N PRO A 22 26.93 5.72 3.81
CA PRO A 22 27.35 4.33 3.60
C PRO A 22 26.43 3.31 4.27
N LEU A 23 26.03 3.53 5.53
CA LEU A 23 25.11 2.63 6.22
C LEU A 23 23.71 2.62 5.56
N LEU A 24 23.22 3.76 5.08
CA LEU A 24 21.97 3.83 4.31
C LEU A 24 22.08 3.06 2.99
N ALA A 25 23.18 3.19 2.25
CA ALA A 25 23.41 2.46 1.01
C ALA A 25 23.53 0.94 1.26
N LEU A 26 24.11 0.53 2.38
CA LEU A 26 24.10 -0.86 2.80
C LEU A 26 22.67 -1.32 3.19
N SER A 27 21.89 -0.48 3.88
CA SER A 27 20.51 -0.85 4.25
C SER A 27 19.62 -1.16 3.04
N THR A 28 19.85 -0.52 1.88
CA THR A 28 19.05 -0.77 0.66
C THR A 28 19.45 -2.05 -0.08
N ARG A 29 20.68 -2.53 0.12
CA ARG A 29 21.17 -3.78 -0.49
C ARG A 29 20.97 -5.00 0.42
N PHE A 30 20.64 -4.79 1.68
CA PHE A 30 20.30 -5.82 2.65
C PHE A 30 19.30 -6.89 2.15
N PRO A 31 18.20 -6.55 1.44
CA PRO A 31 17.20 -7.53 0.98
C PRO A 31 17.77 -8.62 0.07
N TYR A 32 18.89 -8.35 -0.60
CA TYR A 32 19.52 -9.26 -1.56
C TYR A 32 20.53 -10.22 -0.91
N LEU A 33 20.72 -10.14 0.42
CA LEU A 33 21.59 -11.06 1.14
C LEU A 33 20.94 -12.45 1.30
N PRO A 34 21.74 -13.52 1.33
CA PRO A 34 21.24 -14.86 1.64
C PRO A 34 20.49 -14.88 2.98
N PRO A 35 19.32 -15.57 3.08
CA PRO A 35 18.49 -15.64 4.28
C PRO A 35 19.25 -15.93 5.58
N GLN A 36 20.28 -16.78 5.52
CA GLN A 36 21.07 -17.18 6.68
C GLN A 36 21.94 -16.04 7.25
N GLN A 37 22.30 -15.06 6.42
CA GLN A 37 23.16 -13.93 6.81
C GLN A 37 22.36 -12.69 7.21
N GLN A 38 21.07 -12.63 6.84
CA GLN A 38 20.21 -11.46 7.06
C GLN A 38 20.09 -11.08 8.53
N VAL A 39 19.89 -12.03 9.45
CA VAL A 39 19.72 -11.71 10.88
C VAL A 39 20.98 -11.07 11.47
N GLU A 40 22.16 -11.61 11.14
CA GLU A 40 23.43 -11.09 11.67
C GLU A 40 23.82 -9.77 11.01
N ALA A 41 23.61 -9.64 9.70
CA ALA A 41 23.79 -8.38 8.98
C ALA A 41 22.88 -7.28 9.53
N PHE A 42 21.62 -7.61 9.85
CA PHE A 42 20.69 -6.68 10.47
C PHE A 42 21.21 -6.22 11.83
N LYS A 43 21.56 -7.14 12.73
CA LYS A 43 22.05 -6.82 14.08
C LYS A 43 23.24 -5.88 14.04
N ARG A 44 24.21 -6.15 13.15
CA ARG A 44 25.40 -5.32 12.98
C ARG A 44 25.07 -3.94 12.42
N LEU A 45 24.28 -3.84 11.36
CA LEU A 45 23.85 -2.55 10.80
C LEU A 45 23.06 -1.72 11.83
N PHE A 46 22.19 -2.38 12.58
CA PHE A 46 21.35 -1.74 13.59
C PHE A 46 22.18 -1.20 14.75
N ALA A 47 23.17 -1.95 15.23
CA ALA A 47 24.12 -1.52 16.26
C ALA A 47 25.10 -0.46 15.75
N ALA A 48 25.57 -0.57 14.50
CA ALA A 48 26.42 0.44 13.88
C ALA A 48 25.67 1.79 13.75
N ALA A 49 24.40 1.74 13.36
CA ALA A 49 23.55 2.92 13.28
C ALA A 49 23.36 3.61 14.65
N GLU A 50 23.28 2.85 15.75
CA GLU A 50 23.17 3.43 17.11
C GLU A 50 24.33 4.38 17.45
N ARG A 51 25.51 4.14 16.88
CA ARG A 51 26.72 4.94 17.11
C ARG A 51 26.79 6.22 16.26
N ILE A 52 25.76 6.51 15.48
CA ILE A 52 25.65 7.70 14.64
C ILE A 52 24.69 8.70 15.31
N PRO A 53 25.18 9.82 15.85
CA PRO A 53 24.32 10.87 16.41
C PRO A 53 23.32 11.38 15.37
N GLU A 54 22.09 11.65 15.80
CA GLU A 54 20.96 12.25 15.04
C GLU A 54 20.41 11.41 13.87
N GLN A 55 21.28 10.83 13.04
CA GLN A 55 20.89 10.07 11.84
C GLN A 55 20.72 8.58 12.12
N GLY A 56 21.41 8.05 13.13
CA GLY A 56 21.38 6.64 13.49
C GLY A 56 19.98 6.08 13.73
N PHE A 57 19.15 6.83 14.46
CA PHE A 57 17.79 6.44 14.76
C PHE A 57 16.89 6.37 13.51
N ARG A 58 17.07 7.28 12.55
CA ARG A 58 16.34 7.24 11.27
C ARG A 58 16.71 6.00 10.45
N ILE A 59 17.99 5.63 10.47
CA ILE A 59 18.48 4.40 9.81
C ILE A 59 17.84 3.16 10.48
N GLN A 60 17.83 3.12 11.81
CA GLN A 60 17.20 2.03 12.57
C GLN A 60 15.71 1.89 12.24
N LYS A 61 14.94 2.98 12.24
CA LYS A 61 13.52 2.95 11.85
C LYS A 61 13.33 2.42 10.42
N LYS A 62 14.13 2.91 9.47
CA LYS A 62 14.07 2.46 8.08
C LYS A 62 14.37 0.96 7.94
N LEU A 63 15.34 0.46 8.71
CA LEU A 63 15.61 -0.97 8.81
C LEU A 63 14.36 -1.70 9.34
N LEU A 64 13.81 -1.32 10.49
CA LEU A 64 12.63 -2.00 11.06
C LEU A 64 11.43 -2.03 10.10
N LEU A 65 11.24 -0.99 9.28
CA LEU A 65 10.15 -0.90 8.30
C LEU A 65 10.38 -1.72 7.01
N SER A 66 11.58 -2.27 6.79
CA SER A 66 11.94 -3.03 5.58
C SER A 66 11.50 -4.51 5.59
N GLN A 67 10.31 -4.78 6.13
CA GLN A 67 9.92 -6.10 6.66
C GLN A 67 9.70 -7.19 5.62
N ARG A 68 9.18 -6.80 4.46
CA ARG A 68 8.97 -7.69 3.31
C ARG A 68 10.28 -8.32 2.81
N SER A 69 11.42 -7.85 3.30
CA SER A 69 12.75 -8.31 2.91
C SER A 69 13.36 -9.33 3.89
N TYR A 70 12.71 -9.63 5.01
CA TYR A 70 13.26 -10.48 6.06
C TYR A 70 12.82 -11.94 5.95
N SER A 71 13.78 -12.87 5.92
CA SER A 71 13.54 -14.31 6.03
C SER A 71 13.19 -14.77 7.45
N SER A 72 13.48 -13.97 8.48
CA SER A 72 13.32 -14.32 9.90
C SER A 72 12.94 -13.10 10.75
N PRO A 73 11.75 -12.50 10.53
CA PRO A 73 11.31 -11.28 11.21
C PRO A 73 11.24 -11.43 12.74
N GLN A 74 10.96 -12.63 13.24
CA GLN A 74 10.87 -12.92 14.67
C GLN A 74 12.19 -12.66 15.43
N ARG A 75 13.34 -13.12 14.89
CA ARG A 75 14.65 -12.92 15.52
C ARG A 75 15.09 -11.46 15.48
N ILE A 76 14.65 -10.74 14.45
CA ILE A 76 14.87 -9.30 14.30
C ILE A 76 14.03 -8.54 15.33
N PHE A 77 12.77 -8.93 15.51
CA PHE A 77 11.89 -8.39 16.55
C PHE A 77 12.51 -8.55 17.93
N ASP A 78 12.89 -9.77 18.34
CA ASP A 78 13.40 -10.02 19.69
C ASP A 78 14.66 -9.19 20.00
N PHE A 79 15.55 -9.07 19.02
CA PHE A 79 16.73 -8.23 19.13
C PHE A 79 16.37 -6.74 19.24
N ALA A 80 15.52 -6.24 18.34
CA ALA A 80 15.16 -4.83 18.33
C ALA A 80 14.33 -4.45 19.58
N TYR A 81 13.46 -5.34 20.07
CA TYR A 81 12.73 -5.19 21.33
C TYR A 81 13.70 -5.00 22.50
N ALA A 82 14.70 -5.88 22.65
CA ALA A 82 15.71 -5.75 23.69
C ALA A 82 16.53 -4.45 23.57
N MET A 83 16.75 -3.95 22.35
CA MET A 83 17.39 -2.65 22.13
C MET A 83 16.47 -1.48 22.53
N ALA A 84 15.17 -1.56 22.24
CA ALA A 84 14.18 -0.56 22.65
C ALA A 84 14.05 -0.47 24.18
N GLU A 85 14.10 -1.60 24.89
CA GLU A 85 14.05 -1.65 26.36
C GLU A 85 15.26 -0.98 27.02
N ARG A 86 16.43 -1.03 26.37
CA ARG A 86 17.67 -0.44 26.91
C ARG A 86 17.75 1.07 26.72
N ARG A 87 16.87 1.66 25.90
CA ARG A 87 16.84 3.10 25.69
C ARG A 87 16.36 3.81 26.94
N ARG A 88 16.93 4.99 27.18
CA ARG A 88 16.49 5.81 28.30
C ARG A 88 15.10 6.42 27.99
N PRO A 89 14.28 6.71 29.01
CA PRO A 89 12.96 7.31 28.81
C PRO A 89 12.99 8.67 28.08
N ASP A 90 14.10 9.40 28.16
CA ASP A 90 14.30 10.69 27.49
C ASP A 90 14.75 10.57 26.02
N GLN A 91 15.03 9.36 25.53
CA GLN A 91 15.44 9.11 24.15
C GLN A 91 14.27 8.66 23.30
N GLU A 92 14.19 9.13 22.05
CA GLU A 92 13.19 8.64 21.10
C GLU A 92 13.27 7.12 20.97
N ASN A 93 12.11 6.46 20.96
CA ASN A 93 12.01 5.02 20.85
C ASN A 93 11.28 4.59 19.56
N PHE A 94 11.50 3.34 19.15
CA PHE A 94 10.97 2.79 17.91
C PHE A 94 9.89 1.71 18.17
N TRP A 95 9.14 1.86 19.28
CA TRP A 95 8.01 0.98 19.61
C TRP A 95 6.98 0.84 18.47
N PRO A 96 6.55 1.92 17.79
CA PRO A 96 5.61 1.80 16.67
C PRO A 96 6.18 0.95 15.51
N GLU A 97 7.46 1.11 15.18
CA GLU A 97 8.12 0.35 14.12
C GLU A 97 8.33 -1.13 14.49
N LEU A 98 8.42 -1.46 15.80
CA LEU A 98 8.41 -2.84 16.29
C LEU A 98 7.05 -3.51 16.09
N VAL A 99 5.94 -2.77 16.25
CA VAL A 99 4.61 -3.32 15.97
C VAL A 99 4.49 -3.70 14.50
N GLU A 100 5.06 -2.88 13.62
CA GLU A 100 5.09 -3.20 12.21
C GLU A 100 5.79 -4.56 12.01
N LEU A 101 6.91 -4.83 12.69
CA LEU A 101 7.73 -6.06 12.54
C LEU A 101 7.02 -7.36 12.93
N LEU A 102 5.89 -7.25 13.63
CA LEU A 102 4.97 -8.38 13.77
C LEU A 102 4.48 -8.89 12.39
N GLY A 103 4.62 -8.06 11.34
CA GLY A 103 4.37 -8.34 9.93
C GLY A 103 2.88 -8.28 9.57
N ALA A 104 2.57 -8.48 8.28
CA ALA A 104 1.33 -9.17 7.94
C ALA A 104 1.55 -10.59 8.44
N VAL A 105 1.00 -10.88 9.61
CA VAL A 105 1.04 -12.22 10.14
C VAL A 105 0.40 -13.11 9.08
N ASP A 106 1.08 -14.17 8.69
CA ASP A 106 0.42 -15.28 8.01
C ASP A 106 -0.59 -15.84 9.04
N TYR A 107 -1.82 -15.28 9.05
CA TYR A 107 -2.74 -15.25 10.20
C TYR A 107 -3.26 -16.63 10.60
N GLU A 108 -3.18 -17.62 9.70
CA GLU A 108 -3.31 -19.04 10.04
C GLU A 108 -2.41 -19.42 11.23
N ARG A 109 -1.27 -18.73 11.40
CA ARG A 109 -0.25 -19.01 12.43
C ARG A 109 -0.36 -18.18 13.71
N PHE A 110 -1.13 -17.08 13.75
CA PHE A 110 -1.18 -16.21 14.95
C PHE A 110 -1.82 -16.91 16.16
N GLY A 111 -2.81 -17.77 15.91
CA GLY A 111 -3.42 -18.63 16.94
C GLY A 111 -2.63 -19.91 17.23
N LEU A 112 -1.65 -20.27 16.38
CA LEU A 112 -0.91 -21.53 16.43
C LEU A 112 0.53 -21.39 16.94
N GLN A 113 1.06 -20.16 17.03
CA GLN A 113 2.44 -19.87 17.46
C GLN A 113 2.44 -18.98 18.72
N PRO A 114 2.63 -19.56 19.92
CA PRO A 114 2.74 -18.81 21.19
C PRO A 114 3.64 -17.55 21.15
N PRO A 115 4.80 -17.56 20.45
CA PRO A 115 5.72 -16.42 20.47
C PRO A 115 5.18 -15.12 19.86
N GLN A 116 4.24 -15.17 18.91
CA GLN A 116 3.71 -13.94 18.29
C GLN A 116 2.71 -13.23 19.21
N ARG A 117 1.83 -14.00 19.84
CA ARG A 117 0.91 -13.48 20.86
C ARG A 117 1.67 -12.90 22.04
N GLU A 118 2.72 -13.58 22.50
CA GLU A 118 3.57 -13.09 23.60
C GLU A 118 4.25 -11.76 23.24
N ARG A 119 4.76 -11.61 22.02
CA ARG A 119 5.33 -10.34 21.53
C ARG A 119 4.31 -9.22 21.46
N TYR A 120 3.10 -9.50 20.97
CA TYR A 120 2.00 -8.52 20.98
C TYR A 120 1.65 -8.11 22.41
N GLN A 121 1.49 -9.10 23.31
CA GLN A 121 1.20 -8.85 24.72
C GLN A 121 2.31 -8.07 25.42
N ALA A 122 3.57 -8.32 25.08
CA ALA A 122 4.72 -7.59 25.60
C ALA A 122 4.68 -6.10 25.22
N LEU A 123 4.28 -5.78 23.97
CA LEU A 123 4.06 -4.40 23.53
C LEU A 123 2.82 -3.78 24.16
N LEU A 124 1.75 -4.55 24.33
CA LEU A 124 0.52 -4.09 24.99
C LEU A 124 0.77 -3.74 26.46
N ASN A 125 1.47 -4.61 27.20
CA ASN A 125 1.86 -4.39 28.59
C ASN A 125 2.78 -3.17 28.73
N ARG A 126 3.55 -2.85 27.69
CA ARG A 126 4.45 -1.70 27.71
C ARG A 126 3.71 -0.37 27.78
N LEU A 127 2.48 -0.26 27.25
CA LEU A 127 1.71 0.99 27.22
C LEU A 127 1.58 1.65 28.60
N VAL A 128 1.39 0.85 29.65
CA VAL A 128 1.22 1.33 31.05
C VAL A 128 2.45 2.08 31.56
N HIS A 129 3.61 1.86 30.94
CA HIS A 129 4.89 2.46 31.34
C HIS A 129 5.36 3.59 30.41
N LEU A 130 4.61 3.90 29.36
CA LEU A 130 4.95 4.97 28.42
C LEU A 130 4.22 6.27 28.80
N ASP A 131 4.79 7.42 28.43
CA ASP A 131 4.07 8.68 28.56
C ASP A 131 2.90 8.76 27.55
N PRO A 132 1.92 9.65 27.74
CA PRO A 132 0.75 9.72 26.87
C PRO A 132 1.06 9.97 25.37
N SER A 133 2.13 10.72 25.06
CA SER A 133 2.54 10.99 23.67
C SER A 133 3.08 9.73 23.00
N GLU A 134 3.88 8.94 23.73
CA GLU A 134 4.36 7.65 23.26
C GLU A 134 3.24 6.62 23.14
N GLN A 135 2.32 6.57 24.11
CA GLN A 135 1.13 5.73 24.04
C GLN A 135 0.28 6.05 22.81
N ALA A 136 0.02 7.33 22.54
CA ALA A 136 -0.74 7.79 21.37
C ALA A 136 -0.09 7.41 20.02
N LYS A 137 1.24 7.24 19.99
CA LYS A 137 1.96 6.74 18.81
C LYS A 137 1.91 5.21 18.68
N LEU A 138 1.87 4.49 19.80
CA LEU A 138 1.92 3.01 19.83
C LEU A 138 0.54 2.34 19.72
N ILE A 139 -0.52 2.97 20.23
CA ILE A 139 -1.87 2.40 20.21
C ILE A 139 -2.41 2.20 18.78
N PRO A 140 -2.33 3.18 17.85
CA PRO A 140 -2.86 3.00 16.50
C PRO A 140 -2.26 1.79 15.75
N PRO A 141 -0.93 1.58 15.70
CA PRO A 141 -0.39 0.40 15.04
C PRO A 141 -0.75 -0.90 15.77
N LEU A 142 -0.88 -0.91 17.10
CA LEU A 142 -1.36 -2.10 17.83
C LEU A 142 -2.81 -2.45 17.45
N ALA A 143 -3.68 -1.46 17.38
CA ALA A 143 -5.05 -1.64 16.90
C ALA A 143 -5.09 -2.11 15.43
N ASP A 144 -4.23 -1.57 14.56
CA ASP A 144 -4.08 -2.01 13.17
C ASP A 144 -3.68 -3.50 13.05
N ARG A 145 -3.04 -4.09 14.08
CA ARG A 145 -2.72 -5.53 14.10
C ARG A 145 -3.85 -6.42 14.59
N LEU A 146 -4.89 -5.86 15.23
CA LEU A 146 -6.15 -6.57 15.50
C LEU A 146 -6.99 -6.76 14.23
N ILE A 147 -6.83 -5.87 13.24
CA ILE A 147 -7.69 -5.65 12.05
C ILE A 147 -7.61 -6.72 10.93
N LEU A 148 -6.63 -7.62 10.97
CA LEU A 148 -6.31 -8.50 9.82
C LEU A 148 -6.76 -9.96 10.05
N SER A 149 -7.78 -10.19 10.88
CA SER A 149 -8.01 -11.51 11.46
C SER A 149 -9.11 -12.35 10.80
N ARG A 150 -9.97 -11.82 9.92
CA ARG A 150 -11.19 -12.56 9.54
C ARG A 150 -11.23 -13.24 8.17
N GLU A 151 -10.23 -13.14 7.31
CA GLU A 151 -10.47 -13.50 5.90
C GLU A 151 -10.79 -14.98 5.60
N GLU A 152 -10.52 -15.96 6.47
CA GLU A 152 -10.77 -17.39 6.10
C GLU A 152 -11.31 -18.30 7.21
N ALA A 153 -11.83 -17.78 8.33
CA ALA A 153 -12.49 -18.63 9.33
C ALA A 153 -14.01 -18.64 9.11
N PRO A 154 -14.62 -19.78 8.71
CA PRO A 154 -16.07 -19.91 8.80
C PRO A 154 -16.47 -19.70 10.27
N ASN A 155 -17.45 -18.82 10.50
CA ASN A 155 -17.88 -18.36 11.82
C ASN A 155 -18.53 -19.49 12.64
N LEU A 156 -18.48 -19.39 13.97
CA LEU A 156 -19.14 -20.36 14.85
C LEU A 156 -20.66 -20.41 14.65
N ALA A 157 -21.29 -19.27 14.33
CA ALA A 157 -22.73 -19.18 14.12
C ALA A 157 -23.18 -19.83 12.79
N SER A 158 -22.50 -19.57 11.68
CA SER A 158 -22.83 -20.18 10.38
C SER A 158 -22.27 -21.60 10.26
N LEU A 159 -21.28 -22.01 11.07
CA LEU A 159 -20.98 -23.44 11.26
C LEU A 159 -22.03 -24.14 12.12
N ALA A 160 -22.50 -23.54 13.21
CA ALA A 160 -23.60 -24.12 13.98
C ALA A 160 -24.86 -24.22 13.11
N LEU A 161 -25.14 -23.20 12.29
CA LEU A 161 -26.24 -23.21 11.33
C LEU A 161 -26.01 -24.23 10.21
N ALA A 162 -24.80 -24.32 9.63
CA ALA A 162 -24.47 -25.30 8.60
C ALA A 162 -24.47 -26.73 9.16
N GLN A 163 -24.10 -26.93 10.42
CA GLN A 163 -24.14 -28.20 11.12
C GLN A 163 -25.59 -28.59 11.44
N GLN A 164 -26.42 -27.63 11.86
CA GLN A 164 -27.86 -27.84 12.05
C GLN A 164 -28.56 -28.13 10.71
N GLN A 165 -28.19 -27.43 9.64
CA GLN A 165 -28.68 -27.67 8.28
C GLN A 165 -28.19 -29.00 7.71
N ALA A 166 -26.94 -29.39 7.96
CA ALA A 166 -26.41 -30.69 7.57
C ALA A 166 -27.10 -31.82 8.34
N HIS A 167 -27.32 -31.66 9.66
CA HIS A 167 -28.10 -32.62 10.45
C HIS A 167 -29.57 -32.69 9.99
N GLN A 168 -30.18 -31.56 9.61
CA GLN A 168 -31.53 -31.54 9.04
C GLN A 168 -31.58 -32.17 7.64
N GLN A 169 -30.59 -31.94 6.78
CA GLN A 169 -30.49 -32.56 5.45
C GLN A 169 -30.22 -34.06 5.54
N ILE A 170 -29.37 -34.50 6.47
CA ILE A 170 -29.13 -35.93 6.77
C ILE A 170 -30.40 -36.58 7.34
N ALA A 171 -31.17 -35.87 8.16
CA ALA A 171 -32.45 -36.36 8.66
C ALA A 171 -33.55 -36.41 7.56
N LEU A 172 -33.52 -35.48 6.59
CA LEU A 172 -34.48 -35.41 5.48
C LEU A 172 -34.14 -36.36 4.32
N GLN A 173 -32.87 -36.77 4.15
CA GLN A 173 -32.42 -37.66 3.06
C GLN A 173 -32.31 -39.14 3.47
N GLN A 174 -32.99 -39.59 4.52
CA GLN A 174 -33.07 -41.02 4.87
C GLN A 174 -33.97 -41.84 3.93
N SER A 175 -33.87 -41.62 2.62
CA SER A 175 -34.28 -42.60 1.62
C SER A 175 -33.27 -42.61 0.45
N ALA A 176 -32.53 -43.71 0.38
CA ALA A 176 -31.64 -44.18 -0.68
C ALA A 176 -30.14 -43.75 -0.65
N SER A 177 -29.31 -44.78 -0.45
CA SER A 177 -27.91 -44.95 -0.87
C SER A 177 -26.76 -44.48 0.05
N VAL A 178 -26.74 -45.00 1.28
CA VAL A 178 -25.58 -44.90 2.21
C VAL A 178 -24.40 -45.85 1.82
N GLY A 179 -24.52 -46.64 0.75
CA GLY A 179 -23.53 -47.66 0.42
C GLY A 179 -22.19 -47.17 -0.14
N ALA A 180 -22.15 -46.02 -0.83
CA ALA A 180 -20.98 -45.59 -1.61
C ALA A 180 -20.12 -44.51 -0.92
N LEU A 181 -20.71 -43.65 -0.09
CA LEU A 181 -19.99 -42.59 0.64
C LEU A 181 -19.36 -43.08 1.96
N ALA A 182 -19.83 -44.21 2.49
CA ALA A 182 -19.28 -44.86 3.69
C ALA A 182 -17.98 -45.66 3.44
N ALA A 183 -17.57 -45.82 2.17
CA ALA A 183 -16.35 -46.54 1.81
C ALA A 183 -15.12 -45.61 1.72
N ALA A 184 -15.29 -44.33 1.37
CA ALA A 184 -14.18 -43.38 1.22
C ALA A 184 -13.81 -42.62 2.51
N THR A 185 -14.55 -42.83 3.60
CA THR A 185 -14.38 -42.12 4.88
C THR A 185 -14.12 -43.05 6.07
N ARG A 186 -13.80 -44.33 5.83
CA ARG A 186 -13.76 -45.39 6.85
C ARG A 186 -12.51 -45.40 7.75
N ASP A 187 -11.48 -44.61 7.45
CA ASP A 187 -10.19 -44.69 8.17
C ASP A 187 -9.91 -43.60 9.21
N LEU A 188 -10.93 -42.87 9.68
CA LEU A 188 -10.81 -42.02 10.88
C LEU A 188 -12.05 -42.23 11.77
N PRO A 189 -11.91 -42.76 13.00
CA PRO A 189 -13.03 -42.97 13.92
C PRO A 189 -13.83 -41.68 14.14
N GLU A 190 -15.16 -41.75 14.18
CA GLU A 190 -16.04 -40.58 14.42
C GLU A 190 -15.65 -39.79 15.69
N ALA A 191 -15.11 -40.48 16.70
CA ALA A 191 -14.58 -39.86 17.91
C ALA A 191 -13.38 -38.93 17.64
N GLU A 192 -12.51 -39.26 16.68
CA GLU A 192 -11.36 -38.42 16.30
C GLU A 192 -11.79 -37.21 15.48
N ARG A 193 -12.84 -37.33 14.65
CA ARG A 193 -13.45 -36.19 13.95
C ARG A 193 -14.17 -35.25 14.91
N ALA A 194 -14.94 -35.80 15.84
CA ALA A 194 -15.64 -35.03 16.88
C ALA A 194 -14.64 -34.33 17.81
N ALA A 195 -13.56 -35.01 18.21
CA ALA A 195 -12.47 -34.42 18.99
C ALA A 195 -11.72 -33.32 18.21
N GLY A 196 -11.44 -33.54 16.92
CA GLY A 196 -10.82 -32.56 16.04
C GLY A 196 -11.67 -31.29 15.86
N TYR A 197 -12.99 -31.46 15.68
CA TYR A 197 -13.95 -30.36 15.58
C TYR A 197 -14.10 -29.62 16.91
N ALA A 198 -14.24 -30.32 18.02
CA ALA A 198 -14.31 -29.71 19.35
C ALA A 198 -13.05 -28.91 19.69
N ALA A 199 -11.86 -29.44 19.37
CA ALA A 199 -10.59 -28.73 19.52
C ALA A 199 -10.47 -27.52 18.59
N TRP A 200 -11.07 -27.57 17.40
CA TRP A 200 -11.13 -26.43 16.48
C TRP A 200 -12.09 -25.33 16.97
N VAL A 201 -13.29 -25.69 17.43
CA VAL A 201 -14.26 -24.77 18.05
C VAL A 201 -13.67 -24.11 19.30
N ASP A 202 -13.00 -24.87 20.15
CA ASP A 202 -12.37 -24.33 21.35
C ASP A 202 -11.19 -23.40 21.02
N ARG A 203 -10.44 -23.68 19.94
CA ARG A 203 -9.42 -22.76 19.41
C ARG A 203 -10.03 -21.45 18.92
N LEU A 204 -11.14 -21.49 18.19
CA LEU A 204 -11.87 -20.29 17.75
C LEU A 204 -12.39 -19.48 18.94
N ARG A 205 -12.99 -20.14 19.94
CA ARG A 205 -13.49 -19.45 21.14
C ARG A 205 -12.36 -18.75 21.90
N ARG A 206 -11.23 -19.43 22.11
CA ARG A 206 -10.05 -18.82 22.74
C ARG A 206 -9.52 -17.64 21.94
N ARG A 207 -9.55 -17.74 20.60
CA ARG A 207 -9.15 -16.65 19.70
C ARG A 207 -10.04 -15.42 19.88
N GLU A 208 -11.35 -15.58 19.81
CA GLU A 208 -12.32 -14.49 19.99
C GLU A 208 -12.16 -13.80 21.35
N SER A 209 -11.98 -14.59 22.42
CA SER A 209 -11.74 -14.06 23.76
C SER A 209 -10.45 -13.24 23.86
N ASN A 210 -9.35 -13.68 23.23
CA ASN A 210 -8.08 -12.95 23.25
C ASN A 210 -8.17 -11.61 22.49
N ILE A 211 -8.83 -11.60 21.33
CA ILE A 211 -9.00 -10.37 20.54
C ILE A 211 -9.85 -9.36 21.33
N LEU A 212 -10.96 -9.82 21.91
CA LEU A 212 -11.81 -8.96 22.73
C LEU A 212 -11.07 -8.42 23.95
N SER A 213 -10.26 -9.25 24.64
CA SER A 213 -9.44 -8.82 25.77
C SER A 213 -8.43 -7.75 25.37
N ALA A 214 -7.71 -7.96 24.26
CA ALA A 214 -6.76 -6.97 23.73
C ALA A 214 -7.45 -5.66 23.33
N TYR A 215 -8.62 -5.75 22.70
CA TYR A 215 -9.43 -4.59 22.34
C TYR A 215 -9.84 -3.78 23.58
N VAL A 216 -10.34 -4.46 24.62
CA VAL A 216 -10.75 -3.80 25.87
C VAL A 216 -9.56 -3.15 26.57
N ALA A 217 -8.39 -3.81 26.57
CA ALA A 217 -7.17 -3.23 27.13
C ALA A 217 -6.76 -1.95 26.39
N LEU A 218 -6.76 -1.96 25.05
CA LEU A 218 -6.49 -0.76 24.25
C LEU A 218 -7.51 0.35 24.51
N LEU A 219 -8.80 0.00 24.59
CA LEU A 219 -9.86 0.95 24.90
C LEU A 219 -9.62 1.66 26.24
N GLN A 220 -9.22 0.90 27.27
CA GLN A 220 -8.88 1.47 28.57
C GLN A 220 -7.70 2.45 28.48
N GLN A 221 -6.66 2.11 27.72
CA GLN A 221 -5.51 3.00 27.53
C GLN A 221 -5.89 4.28 26.77
N ILE A 222 -6.75 4.18 25.74
CA ILE A 222 -7.24 5.35 25.01
C ILE A 222 -8.00 6.29 25.94
N ARG A 223 -8.83 5.76 26.84
CA ARG A 223 -9.58 6.57 27.82
C ARG A 223 -8.69 7.30 28.82
N SER A 224 -7.51 6.78 29.11
CA SER A 224 -6.53 7.47 29.96
C SER A 224 -5.69 8.51 29.22
N LEU A 225 -5.70 8.54 27.87
CA LEU A 225 -4.99 9.57 27.12
C LEU A 225 -5.65 10.95 27.27
N PRO A 226 -4.86 12.04 27.22
CA PRO A 226 -5.41 13.38 27.07
C PRO A 226 -6.27 13.49 25.80
N PRO A 227 -7.44 14.18 25.84
CA PRO A 227 -8.31 14.32 24.67
C PRO A 227 -7.60 14.84 23.42
N SER A 228 -6.59 15.71 23.58
CA SER A 228 -5.75 16.26 22.51
C SER A 228 -4.82 15.25 21.82
N GLN A 229 -4.83 13.99 22.24
CA GLN A 229 -3.98 12.90 21.69
C GLN A 229 -4.78 11.64 21.35
N GLN A 230 -6.11 11.65 21.50
CA GLN A 230 -6.95 10.46 21.35
C GLN A 230 -7.30 10.13 19.89
N GLY A 231 -7.36 11.12 18.99
CA GLY A 231 -7.99 11.01 17.67
C GLY A 231 -7.53 9.81 16.85
N ALA A 232 -6.22 9.70 16.60
CA ALA A 232 -5.67 8.60 15.80
C ALA A 232 -5.95 7.22 16.41
N SER A 233 -5.89 7.12 17.73
CA SER A 233 -6.14 5.88 18.48
C SER A 233 -7.61 5.47 18.44
N VAL A 234 -8.53 6.43 18.60
CA VAL A 234 -9.98 6.20 18.49
C VAL A 234 -10.34 5.71 17.09
N GLY A 235 -9.81 6.36 16.05
CA GLY A 235 -10.04 5.93 14.67
C GLY A 235 -9.51 4.51 14.41
N ALA A 236 -8.31 4.19 14.90
CA ALA A 236 -7.71 2.87 14.73
C ALA A 236 -8.50 1.77 15.46
N LEU A 237 -8.93 2.04 16.69
CA LEU A 237 -9.72 1.08 17.46
C LEU A 237 -11.13 0.91 16.87
N ALA A 238 -11.74 1.97 16.34
CA ALA A 238 -12.99 1.87 15.58
C ALA A 238 -12.85 0.95 14.36
N ALA A 239 -11.73 1.03 13.64
CA ALA A 239 -11.48 0.14 12.50
C ALA A 239 -11.29 -1.33 12.94
N ALA A 240 -10.74 -1.57 14.13
CA ALA A 240 -10.57 -2.90 14.73
C ALA A 240 -11.86 -3.59 15.14
N THR A 241 -12.99 -2.88 15.21
CA THR A 241 -14.27 -3.49 15.60
C THR A 241 -14.76 -4.53 14.60
N ARG A 242 -14.37 -4.43 13.33
CA ARG A 242 -14.78 -5.38 12.28
C ARG A 242 -14.30 -6.82 12.53
N ASP A 243 -13.25 -6.95 13.34
CA ASP A 243 -12.63 -8.22 13.70
C ASP A 243 -13.12 -8.77 15.05
N LEU A 244 -13.97 -8.02 15.75
CA LEU A 244 -14.59 -8.49 17.00
C LEU A 244 -15.66 -9.56 16.74
N PRO A 245 -16.05 -10.30 17.79
CA PRO A 245 -17.26 -11.12 17.75
C PRO A 245 -18.46 -10.31 17.28
N GLU A 246 -19.31 -10.92 16.45
CA GLU A 246 -20.43 -10.24 15.78
C GLU A 246 -21.35 -9.49 16.75
N ALA A 247 -21.63 -10.11 17.90
CA ALA A 247 -22.46 -9.51 18.96
C ALA A 247 -21.89 -8.20 19.53
N GLU A 248 -20.58 -7.99 19.47
CA GLU A 248 -19.91 -6.81 20.02
C GLU A 248 -19.74 -5.69 18.99
N ARG A 249 -19.70 -5.99 17.69
CA ARG A 249 -19.24 -5.03 16.67
C ARG A 249 -20.04 -3.74 16.66
N ALA A 250 -21.36 -3.82 16.61
CA ALA A 250 -22.24 -2.65 16.56
C ALA A 250 -22.10 -1.79 17.83
N VAL A 251 -22.08 -2.42 19.00
CA VAL A 251 -21.94 -1.73 20.28
C VAL A 251 -20.59 -1.03 20.39
N ARG A 252 -19.50 -1.73 20.04
CA ARG A 252 -18.13 -1.19 20.12
C ARG A 252 -17.86 -0.13 19.07
N TYR A 253 -18.40 -0.28 17.87
CA TYR A 253 -18.32 0.75 16.84
C TYR A 253 -19.07 2.01 17.26
N ALA A 254 -20.30 1.86 17.78
CA ALA A 254 -21.08 2.98 18.29
C ALA A 254 -20.36 3.70 19.44
N GLU A 255 -19.71 2.98 20.35
CA GLU A 255 -18.88 3.51 21.42
C GLU A 255 -17.72 4.37 20.88
N MET A 256 -16.99 3.87 19.87
CA MET A 256 -15.88 4.60 19.24
C MET A 256 -16.34 5.78 18.41
N ARG A 257 -17.47 5.67 17.70
CA ARG A 257 -18.10 6.80 17.01
C ARG A 257 -18.44 7.91 17.99
N GLN A 258 -19.12 7.60 19.10
CA GLN A 258 -19.49 8.60 20.09
C GLN A 258 -18.26 9.27 20.70
N LEU A 259 -17.21 8.49 20.99
CA LEU A 259 -15.95 9.04 21.47
C LEU A 259 -15.28 9.94 20.42
N ALA A 260 -15.29 9.58 19.14
CA ALA A 260 -14.71 10.40 18.08
C ALA A 260 -15.46 11.73 17.90
N LEU A 261 -16.80 11.70 17.96
CA LEU A 261 -17.64 12.88 17.78
C LEU A 261 -17.48 13.91 18.90
N SER A 262 -17.07 13.49 20.11
CA SER A 262 -16.80 14.38 21.24
C SER A 262 -15.40 15.02 21.23
N LEU A 263 -14.52 14.62 20.32
CA LEU A 263 -13.17 15.18 20.19
C LEU A 263 -13.18 16.59 19.59
N SER A 264 -12.07 17.33 19.78
CA SER A 264 -11.82 18.59 19.07
C SER A 264 -11.72 18.35 17.56
N ASP A 265 -11.87 19.41 16.77
CA ASP A 265 -11.80 19.32 15.31
C ASP A 265 -10.44 18.78 14.83
N GLU A 266 -9.33 19.15 15.49
CA GLU A 266 -8.01 18.58 15.15
C GLU A 266 -7.94 17.07 15.41
N GLN A 267 -8.57 16.57 16.46
CA GLN A 267 -8.52 15.15 16.81
C GLN A 267 -9.56 14.34 16.03
N LEU A 268 -10.69 14.95 15.68
CA LEU A 268 -11.73 14.35 14.87
C LEU A 268 -11.22 13.99 13.47
N GLY A 269 -10.49 14.87 12.79
CA GLY A 269 -9.94 14.55 11.47
C GLY A 269 -8.94 13.38 11.52
N MET A 270 -8.16 13.27 12.60
CA MET A 270 -7.27 12.12 12.83
C MET A 270 -8.05 10.82 13.06
N ALA A 271 -9.19 10.89 13.75
CA ALA A 271 -10.07 9.74 13.95
C ALA A 271 -10.74 9.30 12.63
N LEU A 272 -11.23 10.27 11.84
CA LEU A 272 -11.91 10.02 10.57
C LEU A 272 -11.03 9.37 9.50
N HIS A 273 -9.70 9.43 9.61
CA HIS A 273 -8.81 8.65 8.77
C HIS A 273 -9.15 7.15 8.81
N ARG A 274 -9.41 6.61 10.01
CA ARG A 274 -9.60 5.15 10.19
C ARG A 274 -11.01 4.77 10.59
N LEU A 275 -11.75 5.65 11.26
CA LEU A 275 -13.07 5.36 11.79
C LEU A 275 -14.04 4.75 10.75
N PRO A 276 -14.17 5.27 9.52
CA PRO A 276 -15.09 4.70 8.53
C PRO A 276 -14.80 3.24 8.15
N LEU A 277 -13.56 2.76 8.34
CA LEU A 277 -13.22 1.36 8.08
C LEU A 277 -13.98 0.41 9.01
N GLY A 278 -14.35 0.85 10.22
CA GLY A 278 -15.12 0.04 11.16
C GLY A 278 -16.53 -0.28 10.68
N LEU A 279 -17.11 0.58 9.82
CA LEU A 279 -18.42 0.36 9.21
C LEU A 279 -18.49 -0.97 8.47
N THR A 280 -17.38 -1.35 7.84
CA THR A 280 -17.30 -2.56 7.00
C THR A 280 -17.50 -3.87 7.77
N GLY A 281 -17.39 -3.83 9.09
CA GLY A 281 -17.65 -4.98 9.96
C GLY A 281 -19.10 -5.12 10.42
N LEU A 282 -19.93 -4.11 10.18
CA LEU A 282 -21.31 -4.05 10.65
C LEU A 282 -22.26 -4.80 9.71
N PRO A 283 -23.46 -5.14 10.18
CA PRO A 283 -24.54 -5.59 9.30
C PRO A 283 -24.88 -4.51 8.25
N PRO A 284 -25.10 -4.88 6.97
CA PRO A 284 -25.38 -3.93 5.90
C PRO A 284 -26.54 -2.96 6.17
N GLU A 285 -27.51 -3.40 6.97
CA GLU A 285 -28.69 -2.62 7.37
C GLU A 285 -28.32 -1.40 8.22
N GLN A 286 -27.17 -1.44 8.92
CA GLN A 286 -26.72 -0.36 9.79
C GLN A 286 -25.86 0.67 9.05
N HIS A 287 -25.29 0.33 7.89
CA HIS A 287 -24.35 1.20 7.19
C HIS A 287 -24.93 2.59 6.86
N ALA A 288 -26.18 2.65 6.38
CA ALA A 288 -26.82 3.90 6.02
C ALA A 288 -27.01 4.83 7.23
N HIS A 289 -27.49 4.27 8.34
CA HIS A 289 -27.69 5.02 9.58
C HIS A 289 -26.36 5.53 10.15
N GLU A 290 -25.34 4.68 10.17
CA GLU A 290 -24.04 5.02 10.71
C GLU A 290 -23.31 6.09 9.87
N LEU A 291 -23.43 6.03 8.54
CA LEU A 291 -22.90 7.09 7.66
C LEU A 291 -23.63 8.42 7.88
N GLN A 292 -24.95 8.40 8.05
CA GLN A 292 -25.74 9.61 8.31
C GLN A 292 -25.28 10.32 9.61
N LEU A 293 -24.90 9.56 10.63
CA LEU A 293 -24.39 10.10 11.89
C LEU A 293 -22.98 10.72 11.76
N LEU A 294 -22.22 10.35 10.74
CA LEU A 294 -20.90 10.93 10.45
C LEU A 294 -20.98 12.20 9.61
N GLU A 295 -22.07 12.44 8.87
CA GLU A 295 -22.21 13.61 7.98
C GLU A 295 -21.91 14.96 8.69
N PRO A 296 -22.43 15.24 9.92
CA PRO A 296 -22.09 16.48 10.62
C PRO A 296 -20.60 16.59 10.99
N ALA A 297 -19.93 15.46 11.20
CA ALA A 297 -18.51 15.42 11.54
C ALA A 297 -17.62 15.77 10.34
N LEU A 298 -18.04 15.40 9.13
CA LEU A 298 -17.32 15.73 7.90
C LEU A 298 -17.22 17.26 7.68
N LEU A 299 -18.23 18.01 8.12
CA LEU A 299 -18.25 19.47 8.05
C LEU A 299 -17.24 20.15 9.01
N ARG A 300 -16.80 19.44 10.04
CA ARG A 300 -15.83 19.91 11.04
C ARG A 300 -14.38 19.63 10.64
N VAL A 301 -14.14 18.92 9.54
CA VAL A 301 -12.79 18.51 9.13
C VAL A 301 -11.98 19.72 8.66
N LEU A 302 -10.87 19.96 9.35
CA LEU A 302 -9.93 21.04 9.02
C LEU A 302 -9.26 20.79 7.67
N PRO A 303 -8.88 21.85 6.92
CA PRO A 303 -8.26 21.71 5.60
C PRO A 303 -7.07 20.75 5.56
N ALA A 304 -6.15 20.85 6.53
CA ALA A 304 -4.96 20.00 6.62
C ALA A 304 -5.24 18.50 6.83
N GLN A 305 -6.49 18.12 7.12
CA GLN A 305 -6.89 16.76 7.45
C GLN A 305 -7.86 16.16 6.42
N ARG A 306 -8.31 16.95 5.44
CA ARG A 306 -9.28 16.53 4.41
C ARG A 306 -8.80 15.32 3.62
N VAL A 307 -7.53 15.31 3.23
CA VAL A 307 -6.89 14.18 2.52
C VAL A 307 -7.02 12.89 3.30
N GLN A 308 -6.68 12.93 4.59
CA GLN A 308 -6.68 11.74 5.44
C GLN A 308 -8.11 11.27 5.75
N ALA A 309 -9.06 12.18 6.00
CA ALA A 309 -10.46 11.85 6.19
C ALA A 309 -11.10 11.27 4.91
N ALA A 310 -10.82 11.86 3.75
CA ALA A 310 -11.27 11.36 2.45
C ALA A 310 -10.72 9.95 2.17
N LEU A 311 -9.42 9.72 2.44
CA LEU A 311 -8.81 8.39 2.31
C LEU A 311 -9.54 7.33 3.17
N GLY A 312 -9.91 7.68 4.40
CA GLY A 312 -10.68 6.80 5.29
C GLY A 312 -12.03 6.40 4.70
N LEU A 313 -12.77 7.38 4.17
CA LEU A 313 -14.06 7.17 3.51
C LEU A 313 -13.92 6.31 2.24
N LEU A 314 -12.97 6.64 1.36
CA LEU A 314 -12.78 5.89 0.11
C LEU A 314 -12.45 4.41 0.37
N ARG A 315 -11.64 4.13 1.39
CA ARG A 315 -11.29 2.76 1.75
C ARG A 315 -12.47 1.93 2.27
N CYS A 316 -13.51 2.56 2.84
CA CYS A 316 -14.70 1.82 3.28
C CYS A 316 -15.73 1.61 2.16
N SER A 317 -15.70 2.42 1.09
CA SER A 317 -16.70 2.42 0.01
C SER A 317 -16.92 1.04 -0.63
N PHE A 318 -15.85 0.24 -0.78
CA PHE A 318 -15.87 -1.04 -1.50
C PHE A 318 -16.73 -2.13 -0.85
N GLN A 319 -16.97 -2.03 0.46
CA GLN A 319 -17.75 -3.02 1.22
C GLN A 319 -19.22 -2.57 1.45
N LEU A 320 -19.58 -1.39 0.93
CA LEU A 320 -20.93 -0.86 1.00
C LEU A 320 -21.75 -1.29 -0.23
N ASN A 321 -23.08 -1.17 -0.14
CA ASN A 321 -23.95 -1.32 -1.32
C ASN A 321 -23.73 -0.17 -2.31
N ASP A 322 -24.27 -0.30 -3.52
CA ASP A 322 -23.99 0.59 -4.66
C ASP A 322 -24.34 2.05 -4.34
N VAL A 323 -25.53 2.26 -3.76
CA VAL A 323 -26.05 3.58 -3.40
C VAL A 323 -25.16 4.27 -2.36
N LEU A 324 -24.80 3.56 -1.29
CA LEU A 324 -23.96 4.09 -0.22
C LEU A 324 -22.51 4.27 -0.67
N SER A 325 -21.98 3.36 -1.49
CA SER A 325 -20.65 3.50 -2.09
C SER A 325 -20.57 4.79 -2.90
N LYS A 326 -21.54 5.03 -3.78
CA LYS A 326 -21.62 6.27 -4.56
C LYS A 326 -21.68 7.52 -3.67
N GLN A 327 -22.52 7.51 -2.64
CA GLN A 327 -22.59 8.62 -1.67
C GLN A 327 -21.24 8.86 -1.00
N VAL A 328 -20.55 7.80 -0.56
CA VAL A 328 -19.23 7.91 0.07
C VAL A 328 -18.18 8.48 -0.89
N TRP A 329 -18.19 8.07 -2.16
CA TRP A 329 -17.34 8.67 -3.19
C TRP A 329 -17.60 10.17 -3.35
N GLN A 330 -18.87 10.57 -3.46
CA GLN A 330 -19.24 11.98 -3.57
C GLN A 330 -18.76 12.79 -2.36
N ARG A 331 -18.99 12.31 -1.14
CA ARG A 331 -18.57 13.00 0.10
C ARG A 331 -17.07 13.09 0.24
N ALA A 332 -16.35 12.00 -0.05
CA ALA A 332 -14.90 12.00 0.00
C ALA A 332 -14.29 12.97 -1.02
N LEU A 333 -14.81 13.02 -2.24
CA LEU A 333 -14.33 13.94 -3.27
C LEU A 333 -14.73 15.40 -2.97
N GLN A 334 -15.89 15.65 -2.36
CA GLN A 334 -16.27 16.98 -1.87
C GLN A 334 -15.34 17.49 -0.77
N LEU A 335 -14.90 16.61 0.15
CA LEU A 335 -13.89 16.98 1.14
C LEU A 335 -12.57 17.41 0.50
N LEU A 336 -12.25 16.91 -0.69
CA LEU A 336 -11.03 17.25 -1.39
C LEU A 336 -11.15 18.53 -2.24
N ASP A 337 -12.33 19.16 -2.31
CA ASP A 337 -12.50 20.39 -3.09
C ASP A 337 -11.55 21.50 -2.58
N GLY A 338 -10.78 22.06 -3.51
CA GLY A 338 -9.74 23.05 -3.24
C GLY A 338 -8.41 22.50 -2.71
N SER A 339 -8.22 21.17 -2.69
CA SER A 339 -6.90 20.57 -2.39
C SER A 339 -5.90 20.83 -3.51
N SER A 340 -4.61 20.87 -3.18
CA SER A 340 -3.56 21.01 -4.17
C SER A 340 -3.39 19.73 -5.00
N GLU A 341 -2.88 19.86 -6.23
CA GLU A 341 -2.61 18.71 -7.09
C GLU A 341 -1.61 17.71 -6.46
N ALA A 342 -0.67 18.19 -5.65
CA ALA A 342 0.27 17.33 -4.93
C ALA A 342 -0.44 16.45 -3.90
N GLU A 343 -1.38 17.01 -3.13
CA GLU A 343 -2.20 16.27 -2.16
C GLU A 343 -3.11 15.24 -2.84
N LEU A 344 -3.68 15.58 -4.00
CA LEU A 344 -4.46 14.64 -4.80
C LEU A 344 -3.61 13.47 -5.29
N LEU A 345 -2.42 13.75 -5.82
CA LEU A 345 -1.50 12.70 -6.27
C LEU A 345 -1.04 11.81 -5.12
N GLU A 346 -0.77 12.38 -3.94
CA GLU A 346 -0.45 11.60 -2.74
C GLU A 346 -1.59 10.65 -2.38
N LEU A 347 -2.83 11.14 -2.33
CA LEU A 347 -4.01 10.35 -2.01
C LEU A 347 -4.24 9.22 -3.01
N PHE A 348 -4.19 9.52 -4.30
CA PHE A 348 -4.48 8.55 -5.35
C PHE A 348 -3.31 7.60 -5.65
N SER A 349 -2.11 7.91 -5.14
CA SER A 349 -0.96 7.01 -5.11
C SER A 349 -0.87 6.18 -3.83
N ASP A 350 -1.79 6.38 -2.87
CA ASP A 350 -1.76 5.67 -1.60
C ASP A 350 -1.89 4.17 -1.82
N SER A 351 -0.85 3.44 -1.41
CA SER A 351 -0.76 1.99 -1.63
C SER A 351 -1.91 1.19 -0.99
N ARG A 352 -2.51 1.68 0.10
CA ARG A 352 -3.63 1.01 0.78
C ARG A 352 -4.94 1.25 0.04
N LEU A 353 -5.15 2.44 -0.50
CA LEU A 353 -6.28 2.72 -1.38
C LEU A 353 -6.17 1.90 -2.68
N VAL A 354 -5.00 1.92 -3.32
CA VAL A 354 -4.72 1.12 -4.52
C VAL A 354 -4.93 -0.37 -4.26
N SER A 355 -4.40 -0.89 -3.15
CA SER A 355 -4.60 -2.29 -2.78
C SER A 355 -6.06 -2.61 -2.51
N ALA A 356 -6.83 -1.74 -1.83
CA ALA A 356 -8.25 -1.97 -1.57
C ALA A 356 -9.08 -1.98 -2.87
N ILE A 357 -8.71 -1.15 -3.83
CA ILE A 357 -9.29 -1.14 -5.17
C ILE A 357 -8.99 -2.46 -5.90
N GLU A 358 -7.74 -2.92 -5.87
CA GLU A 358 -7.32 -4.13 -6.60
C GLU A 358 -7.87 -5.41 -5.97
N SER A 359 -7.97 -5.46 -4.65
CA SER A 359 -8.46 -6.63 -3.91
C SER A 359 -9.99 -6.71 -3.84
N SER A 360 -10.70 -5.61 -4.10
CA SER A 360 -12.16 -5.61 -4.05
C SER A 360 -12.77 -6.18 -5.33
N THR A 361 -13.66 -7.16 -5.17
CA THR A 361 -14.60 -7.56 -6.22
C THR A 361 -15.69 -6.50 -6.36
N MET A 362 -15.33 -5.30 -6.81
CA MET A 362 -16.34 -4.30 -7.19
C MET A 362 -17.19 -4.86 -8.32
N ASP A 363 -18.50 -4.88 -8.13
CA ASP A 363 -19.41 -5.08 -9.25
C ASP A 363 -19.21 -3.97 -10.31
N GLY A 364 -19.63 -4.26 -11.54
CA GLY A 364 -19.45 -3.32 -12.66
C GLY A 364 -20.18 -1.99 -12.47
N GLY A 365 -21.21 -1.94 -11.63
CA GLY A 365 -21.99 -0.73 -11.32
C GLY A 365 -21.20 0.24 -10.45
N LYS A 366 -20.75 -0.21 -9.27
CA LYS A 366 -19.93 0.58 -8.33
C LYS A 366 -18.66 1.10 -8.98
N ARG A 367 -18.00 0.27 -9.79
CA ARG A 367 -16.79 0.69 -10.50
C ARG A 367 -17.09 1.87 -11.43
N ARG A 368 -18.19 1.80 -12.18
CA ARG A 368 -18.61 2.85 -13.11
C ARG A 368 -18.99 4.12 -12.37
N ASP A 369 -19.75 4.02 -11.27
CA ASP A 369 -20.10 5.19 -10.46
C ASP A 369 -18.85 5.86 -9.89
N ALA A 370 -17.90 5.09 -9.31
CA ALA A 370 -16.66 5.65 -8.79
C ALA A 370 -15.85 6.39 -9.86
N ILE A 371 -15.71 5.80 -11.07
CA ILE A 371 -15.03 6.46 -12.20
C ILE A 371 -15.73 7.75 -12.57
N ASN A 372 -17.06 7.73 -12.73
CA ASN A 372 -17.82 8.93 -13.09
C ASN A 372 -17.65 10.05 -12.06
N GLU A 373 -17.71 9.74 -10.77
CA GLU A 373 -17.52 10.74 -9.71
C GLU A 373 -16.09 11.31 -9.72
N ILE A 374 -15.07 10.49 -9.97
CA ILE A 374 -13.68 10.97 -10.11
C ILE A 374 -13.52 11.91 -11.31
N LEU A 375 -14.13 11.57 -12.47
CA LEU A 375 -14.05 12.40 -13.66
C LEU A 375 -14.74 13.76 -13.44
N VAL A 376 -15.95 13.75 -12.88
CA VAL A 376 -16.68 14.98 -12.53
C VAL A 376 -15.88 15.81 -11.52
N PHE A 377 -15.24 15.18 -10.54
CA PHE A 377 -14.36 15.87 -9.59
C PHE A 377 -13.16 16.54 -10.26
N MET A 378 -12.47 15.83 -11.18
CA MET A 378 -11.32 16.37 -11.92
C MET A 378 -11.70 17.59 -12.76
N GLU A 379 -12.87 17.55 -13.41
CA GLU A 379 -13.41 18.68 -14.17
C GLU A 379 -13.75 19.86 -13.26
N ARG A 380 -14.47 19.61 -12.17
CA ARG A 380 -14.86 20.63 -11.18
C ARG A 380 -13.65 21.35 -10.56
N ASN A 381 -12.56 20.62 -10.28
CA ASN A 381 -11.37 21.17 -9.64
C ASN A 381 -10.30 21.64 -10.65
N HIS A 382 -10.61 21.66 -11.95
CA HIS A 382 -9.69 22.08 -13.01
C HIS A 382 -8.31 21.41 -12.95
N VAL A 383 -8.28 20.12 -12.61
CA VAL A 383 -7.03 19.34 -12.52
C VAL A 383 -6.33 19.37 -13.87
N THR A 384 -5.07 19.78 -13.86
CA THR A 384 -4.23 19.92 -15.06
C THR A 384 -4.05 18.58 -15.77
N GLU A 385 -3.85 18.62 -17.09
CA GLU A 385 -3.64 17.43 -17.90
C GLU A 385 -2.49 16.52 -17.41
N PRO A 386 -1.32 17.04 -16.97
CA PRO A 386 -0.27 16.20 -16.40
C PRO A 386 -0.69 15.48 -15.13
N THR A 387 -1.32 16.19 -14.19
CA THR A 387 -1.78 15.62 -12.92
C THR A 387 -2.89 14.60 -13.15
N ARG A 388 -3.83 14.89 -14.04
CA ARG A 388 -4.85 13.95 -14.48
C ARG A 388 -4.21 12.68 -15.02
N ALA A 389 -3.25 12.80 -15.94
CA ALA A 389 -2.56 11.66 -16.53
C ALA A 389 -1.81 10.81 -15.47
N MET A 390 -1.20 11.45 -14.48
CA MET A 390 -0.60 10.75 -13.34
C MET A 390 -1.63 9.99 -12.50
N MET A 391 -2.78 10.60 -12.20
CA MET A 391 -3.88 9.93 -11.49
C MET A 391 -4.37 8.68 -12.24
N TYR A 392 -4.47 8.73 -13.58
CA TYR A 392 -4.82 7.56 -14.41
C TYR A 392 -3.85 6.39 -14.27
N VAL A 393 -2.54 6.67 -14.09
CA VAL A 393 -1.56 5.59 -13.91
C VAL A 393 -1.61 5.01 -12.49
N HIS A 394 -1.76 5.88 -11.50
CA HIS A 394 -1.73 5.49 -10.09
C HIS A 394 -3.03 4.81 -9.64
N MET A 395 -4.17 5.10 -10.27
CA MET A 395 -5.46 4.50 -9.92
C MET A 395 -5.82 3.32 -10.83
N PRO A 396 -5.88 2.09 -10.30
CA PRO A 396 -6.27 0.91 -11.07
C PRO A 396 -7.69 1.03 -11.66
N LEU A 397 -8.61 1.70 -10.95
CA LEU A 397 -10.00 1.92 -11.41
C LEU A 397 -10.03 2.61 -12.77
N LEU A 398 -9.33 3.75 -12.89
CA LEU A 398 -9.25 4.53 -14.12
C LEU A 398 -8.47 3.78 -15.18
N ARG A 399 -7.33 3.17 -14.80
CA ARG A 399 -6.49 2.42 -15.75
C ARG A 399 -7.25 1.30 -16.44
N MET A 400 -8.06 0.55 -15.69
CA MET A 400 -8.81 -0.60 -16.20
C MET A 400 -10.03 -0.21 -17.04
N SER A 401 -10.55 1.02 -16.91
CA SER A 401 -11.66 1.49 -17.72
C SER A 401 -11.25 2.11 -19.04
N MET A 402 -9.96 2.44 -19.21
CA MET A 402 -9.49 3.11 -20.42
C MET A 402 -9.63 2.25 -21.68
N GLY A 403 -10.27 2.81 -22.69
CA GLY A 403 -10.19 2.31 -24.06
C GLY A 403 -8.80 2.58 -24.69
N PRO A 404 -8.50 1.98 -25.85
CA PRO A 404 -7.22 2.20 -26.55
C PRO A 404 -6.95 3.69 -26.84
N THR A 405 -7.97 4.45 -27.25
CA THR A 405 -7.85 5.88 -27.56
C THR A 405 -7.53 6.75 -26.34
N GLU A 406 -8.19 6.51 -25.21
CA GLU A 406 -7.93 7.24 -23.96
C GLU A 406 -6.55 6.92 -23.41
N ARG A 407 -6.16 5.64 -23.48
CA ARG A 407 -4.82 5.18 -23.08
C ARG A 407 -3.72 5.85 -23.92
N LEU A 408 -3.94 6.00 -25.22
CA LEU A 408 -3.05 6.74 -26.13
C LEU A 408 -2.90 8.21 -25.68
N GLN A 409 -4.01 8.89 -25.40
CA GLN A 409 -4.01 10.30 -24.97
C GLN A 409 -3.30 10.51 -23.63
N VAL A 410 -3.61 9.68 -22.63
CA VAL A 410 -2.95 9.71 -21.31
C VAL A 410 -1.45 9.47 -21.46
N ALA A 411 -1.06 8.47 -22.26
CA ALA A 411 0.35 8.18 -22.51
C ALA A 411 1.07 9.37 -23.16
N LEU A 412 0.47 10.02 -24.16
CA LEU A 412 1.04 11.22 -24.79
C LEU A 412 1.17 12.39 -23.80
N SER A 413 0.16 12.63 -22.96
CA SER A 413 0.22 13.66 -21.92
C SER A 413 1.37 13.41 -20.92
N LEU A 414 1.57 12.16 -20.49
CA LEU A 414 2.70 11.78 -19.64
C LEU A 414 4.04 12.01 -20.33
N LEU A 415 4.16 11.61 -21.61
CA LEU A 415 5.40 11.80 -22.35
C LEU A 415 5.72 13.28 -22.53
N ARG A 416 4.73 14.12 -22.85
CA ARG A 416 4.89 15.59 -22.88
C ARG A 416 5.38 16.12 -21.54
N TYR A 417 4.78 15.67 -20.44
CA TYR A 417 5.20 16.06 -19.09
C TYR A 417 6.63 15.62 -18.78
N SER A 418 7.03 14.40 -19.17
CA SER A 418 8.38 13.87 -18.94
C SER A 418 9.50 14.73 -19.55
N SER A 419 9.21 15.45 -20.64
CA SER A 419 10.17 16.34 -21.29
C SER A 419 10.52 17.55 -20.42
N GLN A 420 9.59 18.00 -19.58
CA GLN A 420 9.70 19.19 -18.72
C GLN A 420 10.33 18.91 -17.35
N LEU A 421 10.51 17.64 -16.97
CA LEU A 421 11.00 17.22 -15.66
C LEU A 421 12.52 17.12 -15.58
N ASP A 422 13.09 16.89 -14.39
CA ASP A 422 14.49 16.43 -14.28
C ASP A 422 14.65 14.97 -14.78
N ASP A 423 15.90 14.53 -14.95
CA ASP A 423 16.20 13.20 -15.53
C ASP A 423 15.62 12.05 -14.68
N VAL A 424 15.66 12.16 -13.34
CA VAL A 424 15.17 11.12 -12.41
C VAL A 424 13.65 10.97 -12.49
N ARG A 425 12.93 12.09 -12.46
CA ARG A 425 11.46 12.11 -12.57
C ARG A 425 11.01 11.74 -13.97
N SER A 426 11.74 12.15 -15.01
CA SER A 426 11.45 11.78 -16.39
C SER A 426 11.49 10.25 -16.57
N LYS A 427 12.50 9.58 -16.02
CA LYS A 427 12.60 8.11 -16.01
C LYS A 427 11.41 7.45 -15.32
N GLN A 428 10.98 7.98 -14.17
CA GLN A 428 9.81 7.47 -13.46
C GLN A 428 8.53 7.62 -14.29
N VAL A 429 8.34 8.76 -14.96
CA VAL A 429 7.21 8.97 -15.87
C VAL A 429 7.23 7.97 -17.02
N TRP A 430 8.38 7.67 -17.61
CA TRP A 430 8.50 6.63 -18.64
C TRP A 430 8.09 5.24 -18.15
N GLN A 431 8.52 4.85 -16.95
CA GLN A 431 8.10 3.59 -16.34
C GLN A 431 6.58 3.55 -16.12
N LEU A 432 5.99 4.67 -15.68
CA LEU A 432 4.56 4.82 -15.46
C LEU A 432 3.78 4.76 -16.79
N THR A 433 4.24 5.45 -17.83
CA THR A 433 3.66 5.39 -19.18
C THR A 433 3.67 3.95 -19.72
N LEU A 434 4.78 3.23 -19.60
CA LEU A 434 4.88 1.85 -20.10
C LEU A 434 3.99 0.88 -19.32
N ARG A 435 3.74 1.12 -18.02
CA ARG A 435 2.78 0.32 -17.23
C ARG A 435 1.35 0.39 -17.77
N LEU A 436 0.96 1.46 -18.48
CA LEU A 436 -0.36 1.54 -19.11
C LEU A 436 -0.57 0.43 -20.15
N PHE A 437 0.52 -0.11 -20.71
CA PHE A 437 0.51 -1.09 -21.80
C PHE A 437 0.83 -2.51 -21.34
N SER A 438 0.85 -2.80 -20.04
CA SER A 438 1.25 -4.12 -19.52
C SER A 438 0.39 -5.29 -20.04
N ASN A 439 -0.84 -5.00 -20.48
CA ASN A 439 -1.77 -5.96 -21.09
C ASN A 439 -2.22 -5.54 -22.52
N SER A 440 -1.50 -4.62 -23.17
CA SER A 440 -1.86 -4.07 -24.48
C SER A 440 -1.16 -4.78 -25.64
N PHE A 441 -1.72 -4.62 -26.85
CA PHE A 441 -1.07 -5.08 -28.08
C PHE A 441 0.14 -4.20 -28.43
N ALA A 442 1.15 -4.79 -29.07
CA ALA A 442 2.35 -4.08 -29.52
C ALA A 442 2.07 -2.89 -30.46
N THR A 443 0.94 -2.92 -31.18
CA THR A 443 0.48 -1.85 -32.05
C THR A 443 0.15 -0.56 -31.29
N GLU A 444 -0.47 -0.64 -30.10
CA GLU A 444 -0.78 0.53 -29.28
C GLU A 444 0.49 1.22 -28.76
N ILE A 445 1.49 0.43 -28.36
CA ILE A 445 2.79 0.94 -27.92
C ILE A 445 3.48 1.69 -29.06
N LEU A 446 3.46 1.12 -30.27
CA LEU A 446 4.06 1.75 -31.45
C LEU A 446 3.33 3.02 -31.86
N GLU A 447 2.01 3.05 -31.75
CA GLU A 447 1.21 4.24 -32.05
C GLU A 447 1.57 5.41 -31.12
N VAL A 448 1.67 5.18 -29.81
CA VAL A 448 2.12 6.21 -28.85
C VAL A 448 3.51 6.72 -29.19
N LEU A 449 4.46 5.81 -29.43
CA LEU A 449 5.85 6.19 -29.67
C LEU A 449 6.02 6.93 -31.00
N SER A 450 5.27 6.52 -32.04
CA SER A 450 5.22 7.24 -33.32
C SER A 450 4.65 8.65 -33.12
N LYS A 451 3.55 8.77 -32.38
CA LYS A 451 2.90 10.06 -32.16
C LYS A 451 3.72 11.00 -31.29
N ALA A 452 4.38 10.49 -30.25
CA ALA A 452 5.32 11.25 -29.43
C ALA A 452 6.53 11.74 -30.24
N ARG A 453 6.97 10.97 -31.25
CA ARG A 453 8.03 11.38 -32.19
C ARG A 453 7.54 12.49 -33.12
N GLU A 454 6.35 12.35 -33.71
CA GLU A 454 5.72 13.38 -34.55
C GLU A 454 5.59 14.72 -33.82
N GLU A 455 5.22 14.68 -32.54
CA GLU A 455 5.06 15.86 -31.69
C GLU A 455 6.39 16.45 -31.17
N GLY A 456 7.53 15.83 -31.48
CA GLY A 456 8.84 16.30 -31.06
C GLY A 456 9.14 16.11 -29.57
N VAL A 457 8.37 15.27 -28.86
CA VAL A 457 8.60 14.98 -27.44
C VAL A 457 9.95 14.28 -27.24
N THR A 458 10.29 13.35 -28.13
CA THR A 458 11.58 12.63 -28.09
C THR A 458 12.76 13.47 -28.60
N THR A 459 12.51 14.57 -29.32
CA THR A 459 13.54 15.44 -29.90
C THR A 459 13.94 16.60 -28.98
N THR A 460 13.18 16.82 -27.91
CA THR A 460 13.40 17.85 -26.89
C THR A 460 14.09 17.33 -25.62
N MET A 461 14.31 16.01 -25.50
CA MET A 461 14.95 15.36 -24.36
C MET A 461 16.48 15.58 -24.30
N SER A 462 17.04 15.54 -23.09
CA SER A 462 18.49 15.45 -22.85
C SER A 462 19.00 14.06 -23.25
N ASP A 463 20.31 13.93 -23.48
CA ASP A 463 20.93 12.63 -23.81
C ASP A 463 20.65 11.57 -22.73
N GLN A 464 20.71 11.97 -21.46
CA GLN A 464 20.44 11.09 -20.32
C GLN A 464 18.98 10.62 -20.30
N LYS A 465 18.00 11.52 -20.47
CA LYS A 465 16.57 11.14 -20.56
C LYS A 465 16.31 10.22 -21.73
N TRP A 466 16.99 10.46 -22.84
CA TRP A 466 16.87 9.65 -24.05
C TRP A 466 17.38 8.23 -23.80
N GLU A 467 18.54 8.08 -23.18
CA GLU A 467 19.11 6.78 -22.81
C GLU A 467 18.25 6.04 -21.77
N ASP A 468 17.74 6.74 -20.75
CA ASP A 468 16.84 6.18 -19.76
C ASP A 468 15.53 5.68 -20.41
N ALA A 469 14.93 6.46 -21.32
CA ALA A 469 13.74 6.04 -22.06
C ALA A 469 13.99 4.76 -22.88
N ALA A 470 15.10 4.71 -23.63
CA ALA A 470 15.46 3.55 -24.43
C ALA A 470 15.68 2.29 -23.57
N ASN A 471 16.31 2.45 -22.41
CA ASN A 471 16.54 1.38 -21.44
C ASN A 471 15.22 0.87 -20.83
N GLU A 472 14.31 1.75 -20.45
CA GLU A 472 13.02 1.36 -19.88
C GLU A 472 12.11 0.67 -20.90
N ILE A 473 12.05 1.15 -22.14
CA ILE A 473 11.32 0.48 -23.24
C ILE A 473 11.90 -0.93 -23.46
N SER A 474 13.23 -1.05 -23.54
CA SER A 474 13.90 -2.34 -23.73
C SER A 474 13.71 -3.29 -22.55
N ALA A 475 13.65 -2.78 -21.32
CA ALA A 475 13.36 -3.57 -20.12
C ALA A 475 11.90 -4.02 -20.09
N PHE A 476 10.97 -3.15 -20.46
CA PHE A 476 9.55 -3.45 -20.54
C PHE A 476 9.26 -4.53 -21.59
N THR A 477 9.78 -4.40 -22.82
CA THR A 477 9.58 -5.37 -23.90
C THR A 477 10.09 -6.78 -23.56
N ARG A 478 11.13 -6.87 -22.72
CA ARG A 478 11.65 -8.14 -22.20
C ARG A 478 10.78 -8.75 -21.10
N ARG A 479 10.15 -7.92 -20.26
CA ARG A 479 9.34 -8.34 -19.10
C ARG A 479 7.86 -8.55 -19.44
N SER A 480 7.37 -7.96 -20.52
CA SER A 480 5.97 -8.06 -20.92
C SER A 480 5.65 -9.39 -21.59
N TRP A 481 4.38 -9.79 -21.49
CA TRP A 481 3.82 -11.02 -22.08
C TRP A 481 3.68 -10.95 -23.62
N LEU A 482 4.45 -10.09 -24.29
CA LEU A 482 4.46 -9.97 -25.75
C LEU A 482 5.09 -11.23 -26.37
N ASN A 483 4.48 -11.75 -27.43
CA ASN A 483 5.07 -12.83 -28.21
C ASN A 483 6.31 -12.36 -29.00
N ASP A 484 7.14 -13.31 -29.46
CA ASP A 484 8.41 -12.97 -30.12
C ASP A 484 8.24 -12.18 -31.42
N SER A 485 7.14 -12.39 -32.15
CA SER A 485 6.77 -11.60 -33.33
C SER A 485 6.47 -10.14 -32.97
N SER A 486 5.69 -9.88 -31.92
CA SER A 486 5.40 -8.55 -31.40
C SER A 486 6.66 -7.83 -30.91
N ARG A 487 7.57 -8.56 -30.24
CA ARG A 487 8.89 -8.01 -29.84
C ARG A 487 9.72 -7.63 -31.06
N ALA A 488 9.80 -8.51 -32.06
CA ALA A 488 10.54 -8.26 -33.29
C ALA A 488 10.02 -7.03 -34.05
N ILE A 489 8.69 -6.84 -34.10
CA ILE A 489 8.04 -5.68 -34.71
C ILE A 489 8.41 -4.39 -33.94
N ILE A 490 8.34 -4.38 -32.60
CA ILE A 490 8.75 -3.20 -31.82
C ILE A 490 10.22 -2.84 -32.07
N TYR A 491 11.11 -3.83 -32.05
CA TYR A 491 12.53 -3.62 -32.32
C TYR A 491 12.84 -3.25 -33.78
N ALA A 492 11.96 -3.56 -34.73
CA ALA A 492 12.11 -3.20 -36.14
C ALA A 492 11.62 -1.77 -36.41
N HIS A 493 10.53 -1.35 -35.77
CA HIS A 493 9.95 0.00 -35.89
C HIS A 493 10.67 1.07 -35.07
N LEU A 494 11.56 0.66 -34.16
CA LEU A 494 12.39 1.55 -33.38
C LEU A 494 13.88 1.23 -33.63
N PRO A 495 14.43 1.57 -34.81
CA PRO A 495 15.84 1.28 -35.16
C PRO A 495 16.84 1.78 -34.12
N TRP A 496 16.48 2.86 -33.43
CA TRP A 496 17.26 3.49 -32.36
C TRP A 496 17.28 2.72 -31.03
N LEU A 497 16.34 1.80 -30.76
CA LEU A 497 16.45 0.86 -29.63
C LEU A 497 17.58 -0.15 -29.82
N ARG A 498 17.97 -0.43 -31.08
CA ARG A 498 19.11 -1.30 -31.40
C ARG A 498 20.44 -0.54 -31.45
N SER A 499 20.41 0.79 -31.50
CA SER A 499 21.58 1.64 -31.66
C SER A 499 21.25 3.07 -31.23
N PRO A 500 21.53 3.43 -29.95
CA PRO A 500 21.26 4.75 -29.37
C PRO A 500 21.77 5.95 -30.18
N ASN A 501 22.80 5.72 -30.99
CA ASN A 501 23.55 6.78 -31.69
C ASN A 501 23.05 7.06 -33.12
N LEU A 502 22.11 6.27 -33.68
CA LEU A 502 21.80 6.32 -35.12
C LEU A 502 20.77 7.38 -35.55
N GLU A 503 19.97 7.96 -34.64
CA GLU A 503 18.97 8.97 -34.99
C GLU A 503 18.96 10.14 -34.00
N ARG A 504 19.96 11.03 -34.09
CA ARG A 504 19.92 12.35 -33.45
C ARG A 504 19.34 13.38 -34.45
N PRO A 505 18.22 14.08 -34.15
CA PRO A 505 17.74 15.16 -35.03
C PRO A 505 18.57 16.45 -34.96
N ARG A 506 19.57 16.57 -34.07
CA ARG A 506 20.33 17.83 -33.88
C ARG A 506 21.70 17.87 -34.54
N GLN A 507 22.40 16.74 -34.75
CA GLN A 507 23.75 16.78 -35.33
C GLN A 507 23.76 16.83 -36.86
N GLN A 508 22.78 16.25 -37.56
CA GLN A 508 22.78 16.27 -39.03
C GLN A 508 22.43 17.62 -39.67
N ARG A 509 21.84 18.59 -38.93
CA ARG A 509 21.54 19.92 -39.52
C ARG A 509 22.71 20.91 -39.53
N LEU A 510 23.73 20.70 -38.70
CA LEU A 510 24.89 21.59 -38.63
C LEU A 510 26.01 21.18 -39.60
N GLU A 511 26.13 19.90 -39.91
CA GLU A 511 27.14 19.42 -40.86
C GLU A 511 26.73 19.61 -42.33
N ILE A 512 25.43 19.62 -42.65
CA ILE A 512 24.96 19.80 -44.05
C ILE A 512 25.04 21.27 -44.51
N LYS A 513 25.09 22.25 -43.59
CA LYS A 513 25.22 23.68 -43.94
C LYS A 513 26.65 24.20 -44.00
N SER A 514 27.66 23.38 -43.67
CA SER A 514 29.07 23.81 -43.61
C SER A 514 30.00 23.09 -44.60
N GLY A 515 29.46 22.30 -45.53
CA GLY A 515 30.24 21.63 -46.57
C GLY A 515 29.57 21.67 -47.94
N ASN A 516 29.61 22.83 -48.60
CA ASN A 516 29.64 22.95 -50.07
C ASN A 516 29.71 24.43 -50.48
N VAL A 517 30.93 24.97 -50.56
CA VAL A 517 31.24 26.04 -51.51
C VAL A 517 32.33 25.48 -52.43
N CYS A 518 31.89 24.98 -53.59
CA CYS A 518 32.77 24.69 -54.71
C CYS A 518 33.48 25.99 -55.10
N GLN A 519 34.82 26.01 -54.96
CA GLN A 519 35.67 26.97 -55.65
C GLN A 519 35.74 26.55 -57.12
N THR A 520 34.90 27.13 -57.96
CA THR A 520 35.12 27.16 -59.41
C THR A 520 36.07 28.31 -59.74
N THR A 521 37.30 27.92 -60.07
CA THR A 521 38.28 28.70 -60.82
C THR A 521 37.67 29.27 -62.11
N PHE A 522 37.81 30.58 -62.32
CA PHE A 522 37.72 31.22 -63.63
C PHE A 522 39.12 31.75 -64.03
N PRO A 523 39.57 31.57 -65.28
CA PRO A 523 40.86 32.06 -65.74
C PRO A 523 40.82 33.54 -66.18
N HIS A 524 41.96 34.19 -65.97
CA HIS A 524 42.48 35.50 -66.39
C HIS A 524 41.76 36.39 -67.43
N LEU A 525 41.50 37.66 -67.03
CA LEU A 525 41.95 39.00 -67.54
C LEU A 525 41.80 39.36 -69.04
N PRO A 526 41.64 40.64 -69.43
CA PRO A 526 42.12 41.88 -68.77
C PRO A 526 41.07 42.74 -68.05
#